data_AF-A0A127SE63-F1
#
_entry.id   AF-A0A127SE63-F1
#
_cell.length_a   1.000
_cell.length_b   1.000
_cell.length_c   1.000
_cell.angle_alpha   90.00
_cell.angle_beta   90.00
_cell.angle_gamma   90.00
#
_symmetry.space_group_name_H-M   'P 1'
#
loop_
_entity.id
_entity.type
_entity.pdbx_description
1 polymer ?
#
loop_
_entity_poly.entity_id
_entity_poly.type
_entity_poly.pdbx_seq_one_letter_code
_entity_poly.pdbx_strand_id
1 'polypeptide(L)'
;MCRAGVLPQYQGHGLQKKLIGVRIQKARKLNWEWLITDTTNNPASANSLIAMGFRMYEPSVPWAWKHSCYWRLNVAGKKTPPKKGVKSGGSLKECQKKYNSD
;
A
#
# COMPACT_ATOMS: atom_id res chain seq x y z
N MET A 1 2.33 6.24 -6.62
CA MET A 1 2.24 7.03 -5.38
C MET A 1 3.65 7.56 -5.07
N CYS A 2 3.82 8.85 -4.78
CA CYS A 2 5.15 9.45 -4.61
C CYS A 2 5.73 9.20 -3.20
N ARG A 3 7.06 9.12 -3.11
CA ARG A 3 7.81 9.08 -1.83
C ARG A 3 7.63 10.39 -1.05
N ALA A 4 7.85 10.37 0.26
CA ALA A 4 8.07 11.60 1.04
C ALA A 4 9.15 11.39 2.08
N GLY A 5 9.84 12.48 2.41
CA GLY A 5 10.73 12.61 3.54
C GLY A 5 10.32 13.80 4.41
N VAL A 6 10.93 13.88 5.59
CA VAL A 6 10.82 15.03 6.50
C VAL A 6 12.18 15.69 6.55
N LEU A 7 12.22 17.01 6.32
CA LEU A 7 13.48 17.76 6.41
C LEU A 7 14.04 17.65 7.84
N PRO A 8 15.38 17.62 8.01
CA PRO A 8 16.01 17.43 9.32
C PRO A 8 15.44 18.33 10.42
N GLN A 9 15.24 19.62 10.12
CA GLN A 9 14.70 20.63 11.04
C GLN A 9 13.26 20.40 11.52
N TYR A 10 12.51 19.46 10.92
CA TYR A 10 11.13 19.12 11.29
C TYR A 10 10.97 17.66 11.76
N GLN A 11 12.07 16.96 12.01
CA GLN A 11 12.04 15.61 12.57
C GLN A 11 11.62 15.64 14.05
N GLY A 12 11.29 14.48 14.63
CA GLY A 12 10.85 14.39 16.04
C GLY A 12 9.37 14.74 16.30
N HIS A 13 8.68 15.45 15.40
CA HIS A 13 7.28 15.87 15.59
C HIS A 13 6.23 14.85 15.09
N GLY A 14 6.65 13.63 14.75
CA GLY A 14 5.76 12.60 14.23
C GLY A 14 5.19 12.86 12.83
N LEU A 15 5.71 13.85 12.09
CA LEU A 15 5.25 14.22 10.75
C LEU A 15 5.31 13.04 9.77
N GLN A 16 6.37 12.24 9.81
CA GLN A 16 6.50 11.09 8.93
C GLN A 16 5.36 10.07 9.13
N LYS A 17 4.99 9.77 10.38
CA LYS A 17 3.87 8.89 10.71
C LYS A 17 2.54 9.45 10.19
N LYS A 18 2.31 10.76 10.33
CA LYS A 18 1.12 11.44 9.76
C LYS A 18 1.08 11.31 8.23
N LEU A 19 2.20 11.55 7.55
CA LEU A 19 2.32 11.40 6.09
C LEU A 19 2.12 9.96 5.61
N ILE A 20 2.60 8.97 6.36
CA ILE A 20 2.34 7.55 6.08
C ILE A 20 0.85 7.25 6.27
N GLY A 21 0.23 7.75 7.34
CA GLY A 21 -1.20 7.58 7.62
C GLY A 21 -2.10 8.08 6.50
N VAL A 22 -1.82 9.26 5.96
CA VAL A 22 -2.57 9.82 4.80
C VAL A 22 -2.44 8.91 3.57
N ARG A 23 -1.26 8.37 3.30
CA ARG A 23 -1.04 7.42 2.18
C ARG A 23 -1.83 6.13 2.36
N ILE A 24 -1.82 5.56 3.57
CA ILE A 24 -2.61 4.35 3.89
C ILE A 24 -4.10 4.61 3.66
N GLN A 25 -4.62 5.74 4.13
CA GLN A 25 -6.02 6.11 3.92
C GLN A 25 -6.35 6.26 2.43
N LYS A 26 -5.48 6.92 1.65
CA LYS A 26 -5.68 7.05 0.20
C LYS A 26 -5.64 5.69 -0.49
N ALA A 27 -4.71 4.81 -0.13
CA ALA A 27 -4.61 3.46 -0.68
C ALA A 27 -5.88 2.64 -0.44
N ARG A 28 -6.43 2.71 0.79
CA ARG A 28 -7.70 2.08 1.14
C ARG A 28 -8.87 2.61 0.31
N LYS A 29 -8.96 3.93 0.13
CA LYS A 29 -9.99 4.56 -0.73
C LYS A 29 -9.88 4.15 -2.21
N LEU A 30 -8.68 3.80 -2.66
CA LEU A 30 -8.41 3.31 -4.01
C LEU A 30 -8.53 1.77 -4.14
N ASN A 31 -8.96 1.07 -3.09
CA ASN A 31 -9.06 -0.39 -3.04
C ASN A 31 -7.73 -1.11 -3.35
N TRP A 32 -6.60 -0.51 -2.95
CA TRP A 32 -5.31 -1.19 -3.05
C TRP A 32 -5.20 -2.28 -1.99
N GLU A 33 -4.41 -3.31 -2.29
CA GLU A 33 -4.19 -4.42 -1.37
C GLU A 33 -2.88 -4.27 -0.58
N TRP A 34 -1.80 -3.90 -1.26
CA TRP A 34 -0.47 -3.83 -0.68
C TRP A 34 0.16 -2.47 -0.87
N LEU A 35 0.85 -2.01 0.17
CA LEU A 35 1.81 -0.91 0.11
C LEU A 35 3.20 -1.48 0.27
N ILE A 36 4.09 -1.09 -0.63
CA ILE A 36 5.47 -1.56 -0.70
C ILE A 36 6.41 -0.36 -0.67
N THR A 37 7.45 -0.42 0.15
CA THR A 37 8.47 0.62 0.24
C THR A 37 9.81 0.06 0.71
N ASP A 38 10.85 0.88 0.68
CA ASP A 38 12.21 0.54 1.07
C ASP A 38 12.85 1.68 1.89
N THR A 39 13.83 1.32 2.71
CA THR A 39 14.68 2.27 3.43
C THR A 39 16.14 1.80 3.36
N THR A 40 17.07 2.74 3.22
CA THR A 40 18.51 2.44 3.18
C THR A 40 19.22 3.34 4.18
N ASN A 41 19.92 2.76 5.16
CA ASN A 41 20.63 3.50 6.22
C ASN A 41 19.77 4.56 6.95
N ASN A 42 18.47 4.28 7.15
CA ASN A 42 17.54 5.24 7.74
C ASN A 42 16.69 4.60 8.85
N PRO A 43 17.24 4.47 10.07
CA PRO A 43 16.55 3.84 11.20
C PRO A 43 15.30 4.61 11.63
N ALA A 44 15.29 5.95 11.54
CA ALA A 44 14.14 6.77 11.89
C ALA A 44 12.92 6.47 10.99
N SER A 45 13.15 6.32 9.69
CA SER A 45 12.12 5.92 8.72
C SER A 45 11.67 4.49 8.95
N ALA A 46 12.60 3.55 9.20
CA ALA A 46 12.27 2.16 9.50
C ALA A 46 11.37 2.05 10.74
N ASN A 47 11.70 2.75 11.83
CA ASN A 47 10.90 2.79 13.05
C ASN A 47 9.51 3.38 12.81
N SER A 48 9.40 4.41 11.98
CA SER A 48 8.10 4.96 11.57
C SER A 48 7.25 3.96 10.80
N LEU A 49 7.86 3.15 9.91
CA LEU A 49 7.17 2.11 9.17
C LEU A 49 6.68 0.98 10.10
N ILE A 50 7.53 0.51 11.01
CA ILE A 50 7.18 -0.49 12.04
C ILE A 50 6.00 0.00 12.88
N ALA A 51 6.06 1.24 13.38
CA ALA A 51 4.98 1.83 14.17
C ALA A 51 3.65 1.96 13.41
N MET A 52 3.70 2.05 12.07
CA MET A 52 2.52 2.10 11.20
C MET A 52 2.05 0.72 10.72
N GLY A 53 2.65 -0.37 11.21
CA GLY A 53 2.25 -1.74 10.95
C GLY A 53 2.89 -2.40 9.73
N PHE A 54 3.87 -1.74 9.08
CA PHE A 54 4.65 -2.39 8.03
C PHE A 54 5.50 -3.52 8.60
N ARG A 55 5.70 -4.56 7.80
CA ARG A 55 6.56 -5.70 8.11
C ARG A 55 7.67 -5.81 7.09
N MET A 56 8.85 -6.21 7.54
CA MET A 56 9.94 -6.54 6.62
C MET A 56 9.58 -7.74 5.76
N TYR A 57 10.09 -7.75 4.53
CA TYR A 57 10.02 -8.91 3.65
C TYR A 57 11.22 -8.90 2.69
N GLU A 58 11.50 -10.03 2.06
CA GLU A 58 12.50 -10.13 1.01
C GLU A 58 11.79 -10.19 -0.36
N PRO A 59 11.99 -9.22 -1.26
CA PRO A 59 11.44 -9.31 -2.62
C PRO A 59 12.26 -10.30 -3.45
N SER A 60 11.59 -11.00 -4.38
CA SER A 60 12.28 -11.89 -5.33
C SER A 60 13.23 -11.13 -6.26
N VAL A 61 12.91 -9.87 -6.57
CA VAL A 61 13.73 -8.96 -7.36
C VAL A 61 13.88 -7.63 -6.61
N PRO A 62 14.99 -7.43 -5.87
CA PRO A 62 15.28 -6.18 -5.17
C PRO A 62 15.44 -5.01 -6.16
N TRP A 63 14.79 -3.86 -5.88
CA TRP A 63 14.83 -2.66 -6.74
C TRP A 63 15.59 -1.47 -6.13
N ALA A 64 16.13 -1.63 -4.94
CA ALA A 64 16.77 -0.55 -4.17
C ALA A 64 18.27 -0.85 -4.00
N TRP A 65 18.94 -0.12 -3.11
CA TRP A 65 20.35 -0.37 -2.79
C TRP A 65 20.57 -1.77 -2.20
N LYS A 66 21.78 -2.31 -2.37
CA LYS A 66 22.18 -3.67 -1.94
C LYS A 66 21.84 -4.01 -0.49
N HIS A 67 21.85 -3.02 0.40
CA HIS A 67 21.60 -3.16 1.84
C HIS A 67 20.31 -2.44 2.28
N SER A 68 19.33 -2.32 1.37
CA SER A 68 18.03 -1.74 1.71
C SER A 68 17.17 -2.73 2.48
N CYS A 69 16.42 -2.22 3.45
CA CYS A 69 15.33 -2.97 4.07
C CYS A 69 14.06 -2.74 3.24
N TYR A 70 13.34 -3.82 2.93
CA TYR A 70 12.06 -3.77 2.23
C TYR A 70 10.90 -3.97 3.19
N TRP A 71 9.81 -3.24 2.94
CA TRP A 71 8.68 -3.15 3.85
C TRP A 71 7.37 -3.33 3.08
N ARG A 72 6.44 -4.09 3.66
CA ARG A 72 5.09 -4.24 3.13
C ARG A 72 4.02 -4.06 4.19
N LEU A 73 2.88 -3.53 3.79
CA LEU A 73 1.66 -3.46 4.60
C LEU A 73 0.48 -3.93 3.76
N ASN A 74 -0.27 -4.91 4.27
CA ASN A 74 -1.57 -5.24 3.72
C ASN A 74 -2.60 -4.21 4.20
N VAL A 75 -3.19 -3.47 3.27
CA VAL A 75 -4.19 -2.43 3.54
C VAL A 75 -5.59 -2.82 3.10
N ALA A 76 -5.75 -3.96 2.40
CA ALA A 76 -7.07 -4.56 2.27
C ALA A 76 -7.54 -4.95 3.68
N GLY A 77 -8.68 -4.41 4.12
CA GLY A 77 -9.31 -4.91 5.33
C GLY A 77 -9.57 -6.41 5.21
N LYS A 78 -9.99 -7.08 6.30
CA LYS A 78 -10.66 -8.39 6.15
C LYS A 78 -11.74 -8.18 5.10
N LYS A 79 -11.58 -8.75 3.90
CA LYS A 79 -12.66 -8.77 2.92
C LYS A 79 -13.77 -9.50 3.64
N THR A 80 -14.79 -8.79 4.11
CA THR A 80 -16.01 -9.46 4.55
C THR A 80 -16.44 -10.27 3.34
N PRO A 81 -16.54 -11.60 3.43
CA PRO A 81 -17.00 -12.38 2.30
C PRO A 81 -18.31 -11.74 1.82
N PRO A 82 -18.53 -11.59 0.50
CA PRO A 82 -19.77 -11.05 0.00
C PRO A 82 -20.91 -11.80 0.68
N LYS A 83 -21.84 -11.07 1.30
CA LYS A 83 -23.01 -11.69 1.94
C LYS A 83 -23.61 -12.68 0.95
N LYS A 84 -23.73 -13.96 1.32
CA LYS A 84 -24.43 -14.96 0.52
C LYS A 84 -25.80 -14.37 0.13
N GLY A 85 -25.98 -14.04 -1.15
CA GLY A 85 -27.22 -13.45 -1.65
C GLY A 85 -27.08 -12.18 -2.50
N VAL A 86 -25.91 -11.53 -2.58
CA VAL A 86 -25.73 -10.44 -3.57
C VAL A 86 -25.41 -11.10 -4.92
N LYS A 87 -26.40 -11.14 -5.81
CA LYS A 87 -26.19 -11.50 -7.21
C LYS A 87 -25.14 -10.54 -7.78
N SER A 88 -24.01 -11.07 -8.21
CA SER A 88 -23.05 -10.34 -9.02
C SER A 88 -23.78 -9.83 -10.25
N GLY A 89 -24.01 -8.53 -10.33
CA GLY A 89 -24.45 -7.90 -11.57
C GLY A 89 -23.42 -8.19 -12.65
N GLY A 90 -23.90 -8.69 -13.79
CA GLY A 90 -23.22 -8.74 -15.09
C GLY A 90 -21.84 -9.38 -15.12
N SER A 91 -21.75 -10.59 -15.66
CA SER A 91 -20.45 -11.18 -16.01
C SER A 91 -19.74 -10.28 -17.03
N LEU A 92 -18.43 -10.08 -16.90
CA LEU A 92 -17.58 -9.40 -17.91
C LEU A 92 -17.77 -9.97 -19.33
N LYS A 93 -18.25 -11.23 -19.44
CA LYS A 93 -18.59 -11.86 -20.72
C LYS A 93 -19.83 -11.25 -21.41
N GLU A 94 -20.76 -10.64 -20.66
CA GLU A 94 -21.94 -9.98 -21.23
C GLU A 94 -21.59 -8.60 -21.83
N CYS A 95 -20.69 -7.85 -21.19
CA CYS A 95 -20.21 -6.57 -21.73
C CYS A 95 -19.45 -6.75 -23.06
N GLN A 96 -18.67 -7.83 -23.20
CA GLN A 96 -17.91 -8.10 -24.42
C GLN A 96 -18.78 -8.62 -25.58
N LYS A 97 -19.91 -9.24 -25.29
CA LYS A 97 -20.85 -9.69 -26.34
C LYS A 97 -21.58 -8.53 -27.00
N LYS A 98 -21.87 -7.47 -26.22
CA LYS A 98 -22.54 -6.25 -26.71
C LYS A 98 -21.64 -5.37 -27.59
N TYR A 99 -20.31 -5.46 -27.45
CA TYR A 99 -19.36 -4.63 -28.19
C TYR A 99 -18.98 -5.19 -29.58
N ASN A 100 -19.35 -6.44 -29.89
CA ASN A 100 -19.01 -7.11 -31.15
C ASN A 100 -20.25 -7.44 -32.01
N SER A 101 -21.38 -6.78 -31.75
CA SER A 101 -22.63 -6.96 -32.50
C SER A 101 -23.16 -5.66 -33.12
N ASP A 102 -22.35 -4.60 -33.08
CA ASP A 102 -22.48 -3.38 -33.92
C ASP A 102 -21.29 -3.35 -34.89
#